data_AF-A0A2D4H9A8-F1
#
_entry.id   AF-A0A2D4H9A8-F1
#
_cell.length_a   1.000
_cell.length_b   1.000
_cell.length_c   1.000
_cell.angle_alpha   90.00
_cell.angle_beta   90.00
_cell.angle_gamma   90.00
#
_symmetry.space_group_name_H-M   'P 1'
#
loop_
_entity.id
_entity.type
_entity.pdbx_description
1 polymer ?
#
loop_
_entity_poly.entity_id
_entity_poly.type
_entity_poly.pdbx_seq_one_letter_code
_entity_poly.pdbx_strand_id
1 'polypeptide(L)'
;MFTDDLHKLVDDWTKEKVGNSLIKPSLNQIKQNKHRLDTDSWSKVYEVFQSLEDHHQEVVSFFRENGFHGLIAHDSEYALCNIPSYYSSHALKLSWNGKNLTTNQFLMQEVAKQLGLKLSSFPIFAALLGKLTLHTSCPW
;
A
#
# COMPACT_ATOMS: atom_id res chain seq x y z
N MET A 1 -62.62 -12.18 -10.09
CA MET A 1 -62.25 -12.63 -8.73
C MET A 1 -60.75 -12.95 -8.66
N PHE A 2 -59.87 -12.12 -9.26
CA PHE A 2 -58.41 -12.34 -9.32
C PHE A 2 -57.61 -11.15 -8.73
N THR A 3 -58.21 -9.96 -8.75
CA THR A 3 -57.64 -8.73 -8.20
C THR A 3 -57.62 -8.70 -6.68
N ASP A 4 -58.64 -9.26 -6.02
CA ASP A 4 -58.74 -9.24 -4.54
C ASP A 4 -57.65 -10.11 -3.88
N ASP A 5 -57.30 -11.24 -4.50
CA ASP A 5 -56.22 -12.10 -4.01
C ASP A 5 -54.84 -11.44 -4.18
N LEU A 6 -54.65 -10.61 -5.22
CA LEU A 6 -53.42 -9.84 -5.41
C LEU A 6 -53.29 -8.76 -4.33
N HIS A 7 -54.36 -8.02 -4.07
CA HIS A 7 -54.38 -6.99 -3.03
C HIS A 7 -54.07 -7.60 -1.66
N LYS A 8 -54.66 -8.76 -1.36
CA LYS A 8 -54.40 -9.48 -0.11
C LYS A 8 -52.96 -9.98 0.00
N LEU A 9 -52.38 -10.52 -1.08
CA LEU A 9 -51.00 -10.98 -1.08
C LEU A 9 -49.99 -9.82 -0.86
N VAL A 10 -50.26 -8.66 -1.47
CA VAL A 10 -49.44 -7.45 -1.30
C VAL A 10 -49.55 -6.93 0.14
N ASP A 11 -50.76 -6.95 0.71
CA ASP A 11 -50.98 -6.55 2.11
C ASP A 11 -50.29 -7.50 3.09
N ASP A 12 -50.40 -8.81 2.88
CA ASP A 12 -49.75 -9.83 3.70
C ASP A 12 -48.21 -9.71 3.61
N TRP A 13 -47.67 -9.48 2.41
CA TRP A 13 -46.24 -9.21 2.20
C TRP A 13 -45.77 -7.94 2.92
N THR A 14 -46.56 -6.87 2.86
CA THR A 14 -46.25 -5.60 3.52
C THR A 14 -46.31 -5.76 5.04
N LYS A 15 -47.28 -6.52 5.55
CA LYS A 15 -47.45 -6.77 6.98
C LYS A 15 -46.33 -7.64 7.56
N GLU A 16 -45.89 -8.65 6.81
CA GLU A 16 -44.75 -9.51 7.19
C GLU A 16 -43.42 -8.74 7.14
N LYS A 17 -43.22 -7.86 6.14
CA LYS A 17 -42.01 -7.02 6.03
C LYS A 17 -41.97 -5.86 7.02
N VAL A 18 -43.10 -5.33 7.45
CA VAL A 18 -43.19 -4.23 8.44
C VAL A 18 -43.12 -4.75 9.88
N GLY A 19 -43.47 -6.03 10.13
CA GLY A 19 -43.46 -6.67 11.45
C GLY A 19 -42.07 -6.95 12.03
N ASN A 20 -41.05 -7.10 11.19
CA ASN A 20 -39.67 -6.97 11.64
C ASN A 20 -39.30 -5.51 11.46
N SER A 21 -39.42 -4.74 12.55
CA SER A 21 -38.92 -3.38 12.64
C SER A 21 -37.47 -3.35 12.14
N LEU A 22 -37.31 -3.04 10.86
CA LEU A 22 -36.08 -2.55 10.30
C LEU A 22 -35.90 -1.20 10.97
N ILE A 23 -35.32 -1.22 12.17
CA ILE A 23 -34.88 -0.02 12.88
C ILE A 23 -33.88 0.60 11.90
N LYS A 24 -34.36 1.52 11.07
CA LYS A 24 -33.50 2.34 10.23
C LYS A 24 -32.57 3.01 11.23
N PRO A 25 -31.27 2.71 11.20
CA PRO A 25 -30.34 3.28 12.16
C PRO A 25 -30.50 4.80 12.09
N SER A 26 -30.52 5.46 13.26
CA SER A 26 -30.66 6.91 13.30
C SER A 26 -29.54 7.55 12.47
N LEU A 27 -29.75 8.77 11.98
CA LEU A 27 -28.74 9.46 11.17
C LEU A 27 -27.37 9.54 11.89
N ASN A 28 -27.39 9.59 13.23
CA ASN A 28 -26.18 9.54 14.06
C ASN A 28 -25.55 8.13 14.11
N GLN A 29 -26.35 7.07 14.19
CA GLN A 29 -25.85 5.69 14.08
C GLN A 29 -25.29 5.38 12.70
N ILE A 30 -25.89 5.90 11.62
CA ILE A 30 -25.34 5.76 10.26
C ILE A 30 -24.00 6.47 10.16
N LYS A 31 -23.87 7.69 10.70
CA LYS A 31 -22.61 8.44 10.71
C LYS A 31 -21.53 7.72 11.53
N GLN A 32 -21.85 7.24 12.73
CA GLN A 32 -20.91 6.47 13.55
C GLN A 32 -20.52 5.15 12.91
N ASN A 33 -21.48 4.42 12.34
CA ASN A 33 -21.20 3.15 11.66
C ASN A 33 -20.38 3.38 10.40
N LYS A 34 -20.61 4.46 9.64
CA LYS A 34 -19.76 4.84 8.51
C LYS A 34 -18.33 5.15 8.96
N HIS A 35 -18.16 5.95 10.01
CA HIS A 35 -16.84 6.25 10.57
C HIS A 35 -16.12 4.99 11.08
N ARG A 36 -16.83 4.08 11.76
CA ARG A 36 -16.28 2.81 12.24
C ARG A 36 -15.91 1.87 11.08
N LEU A 37 -16.78 1.72 10.09
CA LEU A 37 -16.53 0.89 8.92
C LEU A 37 -15.36 1.43 8.09
N ASP A 38 -15.25 2.75 7.96
CA ASP A 38 -14.10 3.37 7.33
C ASP A 38 -12.83 3.03 8.13
N THR A 39 -12.82 3.25 9.45
CA THR A 39 -11.65 2.99 10.32
C THR A 39 -11.21 1.50 10.31
N ASP A 40 -12.15 0.58 10.36
CA ASP A 40 -11.88 -0.87 10.33
C ASP A 40 -11.45 -1.32 8.92
N SER A 41 -11.95 -0.66 7.87
CA SER A 41 -11.49 -0.86 6.48
C SER A 41 -10.05 -0.37 6.30
N TRP A 42 -9.70 0.82 6.83
CA TRP A 42 -8.32 1.33 6.81
C TRP A 42 -7.35 0.43 7.56
N SER A 43 -7.78 -0.16 8.68
CA SER A 43 -6.97 -1.11 9.46
C SER A 43 -6.65 -2.39 8.69
N LYS A 44 -7.45 -2.72 7.67
CA LYS A 44 -7.20 -3.83 6.73
C LYS A 44 -6.34 -3.41 5.53
N VAL A 45 -6.13 -2.12 5.31
CA VAL A 45 -5.44 -1.56 4.13
C VAL A 45 -3.94 -1.39 4.36
N TYR A 46 -3.48 -1.32 5.61
CA TYR A 46 -2.06 -1.29 5.94
C TYR A 46 -1.70 -2.40 6.92
N GLU A 47 -0.79 -3.28 6.52
CA GLU A 47 -0.15 -4.24 7.40
C GLU A 47 1.22 -3.68 7.82
N VAL A 48 1.50 -3.71 9.13
CA VAL A 48 2.77 -3.29 9.69
C VAL A 48 3.59 -4.53 9.98
N PHE A 49 4.78 -4.61 9.39
CA PHE A 49 5.72 -5.70 9.60
C PHE A 49 6.92 -5.20 10.38
N GLN A 50 7.45 -6.07 11.25
CA GLN A 50 8.67 -5.83 11.99
C GLN A 50 9.69 -6.90 11.59
N SER A 51 10.87 -6.46 11.17
CA SER A 51 11.97 -7.35 10.85
C SER A 51 12.53 -8.05 12.10
N LEU A 52 12.94 -9.30 11.95
CA LEU A 52 13.51 -10.12 13.03
C LEU A 52 15.01 -10.36 12.85
N GLU A 53 15.49 -10.30 11.61
CA GLU A 53 16.85 -10.58 11.18
C GLU A 53 17.41 -9.35 10.42
N ASP A 54 17.95 -9.55 9.22
CA ASP A 54 18.46 -8.50 8.36
C ASP A 54 17.30 -7.69 7.76
N HIS A 55 17.13 -6.47 8.25
CA HIS A 55 16.04 -5.58 7.85
C HIS A 55 16.02 -5.32 6.34
N HIS A 56 17.17 -5.09 5.71
CA HIS A 56 17.24 -4.80 4.29
C HIS A 56 16.85 -6.02 3.46
N GLN A 57 17.30 -7.21 3.86
CA GLN A 57 16.95 -8.46 3.18
C GLN A 57 15.46 -8.78 3.31
N GLU A 58 14.89 -8.62 4.50
CA GLU A 58 13.47 -8.87 4.73
C GLU A 58 12.60 -7.90 3.93
N VAL A 59 12.94 -6.61 3.88
CA VAL A 59 12.22 -5.62 3.06
C VAL A 59 12.28 -5.96 1.58
N VAL A 60 13.44 -6.37 1.06
CA VAL A 60 13.60 -6.76 -0.35
C VAL A 60 12.81 -8.04 -0.67
N SER A 61 12.85 -9.03 0.22
CA SER A 61 12.10 -10.29 0.06
C SER A 61 10.60 -10.04 0.08
N PHE A 62 10.14 -9.30 1.10
CA PHE A 62 8.75 -8.87 1.23
C PHE A 62 8.28 -8.07 0.02
N PHE A 63 9.12 -7.18 -0.51
CA PHE A 63 8.81 -6.41 -1.72
C PHE A 63 8.51 -7.31 -2.92
N ARG A 64 9.37 -8.32 -3.14
CA ARG A 64 9.32 -9.23 -4.29
C ARG A 64 8.14 -10.21 -4.21
N GLU A 65 7.78 -10.63 -3.01
CA GLU A 65 6.71 -11.62 -2.78
C GLU A 65 5.29 -11.04 -2.89
N ASN A 66 5.13 -9.74 -2.65
CA ASN A 66 3.81 -9.11 -2.51
C ASN A 66 3.40 -8.24 -3.71
N GLY A 67 4.20 -8.18 -4.78
CA GLY A 67 3.84 -7.49 -6.02
C GLY A 67 3.65 -5.97 -5.88
N PHE A 68 4.38 -5.32 -4.97
CA PHE A 68 4.28 -3.87 -4.79
C PHE A 68 4.82 -3.10 -6.01
N HIS A 69 4.26 -1.92 -6.25
CA HIS A 69 4.59 -1.09 -7.40
C HIS A 69 5.87 -0.25 -7.19
N GLY A 70 6.27 -0.02 -5.94
CA GLY A 70 7.45 0.74 -5.60
C GLY A 70 7.81 0.66 -4.12
N LEU A 71 9.05 1.02 -3.81
CA LEU A 71 9.58 1.07 -2.46
C LEU A 71 9.94 2.52 -2.15
N ILE A 72 9.50 3.02 -0.99
CA ILE A 72 9.96 4.29 -0.43
C ILE A 72 10.80 3.95 0.79
N ALA A 73 12.09 4.30 0.78
CA ALA A 73 12.97 4.03 1.91
C ALA A 73 14.04 5.13 2.07
N HIS A 74 14.70 5.11 3.22
CA HIS A 74 15.77 6.05 3.54
C HIS A 74 17.11 5.62 2.94
N ASP A 75 17.42 4.32 3.01
CA ASP A 75 18.76 3.82 2.73
C ASP A 75 19.04 3.68 1.24
N SER A 76 20.17 4.21 0.78
CA SER A 76 20.55 4.14 -0.64
C SER A 76 20.83 2.71 -1.13
N GLU A 77 21.03 1.75 -0.22
CA GLU A 77 21.41 0.37 -0.55
C GLU A 77 20.33 -0.37 -1.34
N TYR A 78 19.05 -0.04 -1.13
CA TYR A 78 17.93 -0.60 -1.89
C TYR A 78 18.01 -0.30 -3.39
N ALA A 79 18.72 0.76 -3.80
CA ALA A 79 18.94 1.05 -5.21
C ALA A 79 19.76 -0.05 -5.92
N LEU A 80 20.58 -0.80 -5.17
CA LEU A 80 21.37 -1.93 -5.67
C LEU A 80 20.57 -3.24 -5.79
N CYS A 81 19.30 -3.26 -5.36
CA CYS A 81 18.49 -4.47 -5.36
C CYS A 81 17.56 -4.59 -6.58
N ASN A 82 17.80 -3.74 -7.58
CA ASN A 82 17.07 -3.68 -8.85
C ASN A 82 15.55 -3.49 -8.65
N ILE A 83 15.17 -2.63 -7.70
CA ILE A 83 13.77 -2.26 -7.48
C ILE A 83 13.34 -1.25 -8.56
N PRO A 84 12.34 -1.55 -9.40
CA PRO A 84 11.99 -0.71 -10.56
C PRO A 84 11.60 0.74 -10.19
N SER A 85 10.87 0.91 -9.08
CA SER A 85 10.38 2.20 -8.61
C SER A 85 10.85 2.43 -7.18
N TYR A 86 12.12 2.81 -7.01
CA TYR A 86 12.69 3.14 -5.72
C TYR A 86 12.70 4.65 -5.47
N TYR A 87 12.14 5.10 -4.35
CA TYR A 87 11.97 6.50 -3.99
C TYR A 87 12.59 6.83 -2.63
N SER A 88 13.07 8.07 -2.50
CA SER A 88 13.64 8.56 -1.24
C SER A 88 12.56 8.94 -0.23
N SER A 89 12.59 8.35 0.96
CA SER A 89 11.79 8.86 2.08
C SER A 89 12.30 10.22 2.59
N HIS A 90 13.61 10.48 2.45
CA HIS A 90 14.23 11.71 2.92
C HIS A 90 13.82 12.95 2.09
N ALA A 91 13.63 12.78 0.78
CA ALA A 91 13.17 13.85 -0.10
C ALA A 91 11.64 14.01 -0.12
N LEU A 92 10.91 13.24 0.70
CA LEU A 92 9.46 13.26 0.74
C LEU A 92 8.96 14.62 1.26
N LYS A 93 8.21 15.33 0.42
CA LYS A 93 7.70 16.68 0.71
C LYS A 93 6.20 16.73 0.47
N LEU A 94 5.48 17.22 1.47
CA LEU A 94 4.08 17.58 1.35
C LEU A 94 3.97 19.08 1.06
N SER A 95 3.13 19.44 0.11
CA SER A 95 2.79 20.84 -0.11
C SER A 95 2.04 21.39 1.11
N TRP A 96 2.23 22.67 1.41
CA TRP A 96 1.57 23.33 2.54
C TRP A 96 0.03 23.20 2.52
N ASN A 97 -0.56 23.18 1.32
CA ASN A 97 -2.00 23.00 1.15
C ASN A 97 -2.45 21.51 1.17
N GLY A 98 -1.54 20.56 1.40
CA GLY A 98 -1.80 19.12 1.45
C GLY A 98 -2.19 18.47 0.13
N LYS A 99 -2.15 19.20 -1.00
CA LYS A 99 -2.62 18.72 -2.32
C LYS A 99 -1.54 18.02 -3.15
N ASN A 100 -0.28 18.09 -2.75
CA ASN A 100 0.83 17.53 -3.49
C ASN A 100 1.77 16.81 -2.54
N LEU A 101 2.21 15.63 -2.96
CA LEU A 101 3.25 14.84 -2.31
C LEU A 101 4.33 14.59 -3.37
N THR A 102 5.55 15.02 -3.10
CA THR A 102 6.68 14.86 -4.01
C THR A 102 7.82 14.11 -3.34
N THR A 103 8.57 13.36 -4.12
CA THR A 103 9.80 12.68 -3.70
C THR A 103 10.71 12.48 -4.92
N ASN A 104 11.96 12.09 -4.66
CA ASN A 104 12.93 11.75 -5.70
C ASN A 104 12.90 10.25 -5.97
N GLN A 105 12.86 9.87 -7.26
CA GLN A 105 13.08 8.50 -7.71
C GLN A 105 14.55 8.29 -8.04
N PHE A 106 15.08 7.12 -7.66
CA PHE A 106 16.43 6.70 -8.05
C PHE A 106 16.38 5.94 -9.37
N LEU A 107 17.03 6.48 -10.40
CA LEU A 107 17.08 5.89 -11.75
C LEU A 107 18.47 5.30 -12.00
N MET A 108 18.69 4.07 -11.54
CA MET A 108 20.02 3.43 -11.63
C MET A 108 20.54 3.27 -13.06
N GLN A 109 19.64 3.17 -14.05
CA GLN A 109 20.00 3.17 -15.48
C GLN A 109 20.71 4.47 -15.88
N GLU A 110 20.19 5.61 -15.43
CA GLU A 110 20.77 6.92 -15.74
C GLU A 110 22.08 7.13 -14.96
N VAL A 111 22.12 6.66 -13.70
CA VAL A 111 23.37 6.67 -12.91
C VAL A 111 24.45 5.82 -13.61
N ALA A 112 24.10 4.63 -14.10
CA ALA A 112 25.00 3.74 -14.84
C ALA A 112 25.56 4.41 -16.09
N LYS A 113 24.69 5.08 -16.86
CA LYS A 113 25.07 5.81 -18.06
C LYS A 113 26.03 6.96 -17.75
N GLN A 114 25.76 7.74 -16.70
CA GLN A 114 26.61 8.87 -16.31
C GLN A 114 27.98 8.44 -15.80
N LEU A 115 28.06 7.30 -15.10
CA LEU A 115 29.32 6.75 -14.60
C LEU A 115 30.06 5.90 -15.64
N GLY A 116 29.44 5.59 -16.79
CA GLY A 116 30.00 4.68 -17.78
C GLY A 116 30.14 3.24 -17.26
N LEU A 117 29.27 2.84 -16.32
CA LEU A 117 29.30 1.52 -15.67
C LEU A 117 28.14 0.65 -16.14
N LYS A 118 28.33 -0.68 -16.07
CA LYS A 118 27.23 -1.64 -16.18
C LYS A 118 26.50 -1.72 -14.85
N LEU A 119 25.18 -1.94 -14.87
CA LEU A 119 24.39 -2.14 -13.65
C LEU A 119 24.92 -3.29 -12.78
N SER A 120 25.35 -4.38 -13.42
CA SER A 120 25.97 -5.52 -12.73
C SER A 120 27.29 -5.19 -12.03
N SER A 121 27.92 -4.05 -12.34
CA SER A 121 29.15 -3.59 -11.69
C SER A 121 28.88 -2.72 -10.45
N PHE A 122 27.63 -2.29 -10.21
CA PHE A 122 27.30 -1.41 -9.10
C PHE A 122 27.54 -2.02 -7.71
N PRO A 123 27.27 -3.31 -7.45
CA PRO A 123 27.59 -3.91 -6.16
C PRO A 123 29.09 -3.81 -5.83
N ILE A 124 29.95 -4.10 -6.81
CA ILE A 124 31.41 -3.99 -6.66
C ILE A 124 31.79 -2.52 -6.46
N PHE A 125 31.22 -1.61 -7.24
CA PHE A 125 31.44 -0.18 -7.09
C PHE A 125 31.07 0.33 -5.69
N ALA A 126 29.90 -0.07 -5.17
CA ALA A 126 29.46 0.27 -3.82
C ALA A 126 30.39 -0.31 -2.74
N ALA A 127 30.84 -1.56 -2.93
CA ALA A 127 31.81 -2.20 -2.03
C ALA A 127 33.12 -1.41 -1.96
N LEU A 128 33.62 -0.95 -3.11
CA LEU A 128 34.84 -0.13 -3.18
C LEU A 128 34.68 1.26 -2.52
N LEU A 129 33.47 1.81 -2.51
CA LEU A 129 33.15 3.05 -1.80
C LEU A 129 33.03 2.86 -0.28
N GLY A 130 33.20 1.63 0.23
CA GLY A 130 33.05 1.31 1.64
C GLY A 130 31.61 1.15 2.11
N LYS A 131 30.65 1.03 1.16
CA LYS A 131 29.25 0.69 1.45
C LYS A 131 29.01 -0.77 1.05
N LEU A 132 29.25 -1.71 1.97
CA LEU A 132 28.91 -3.12 1.78
C LEU A 132 28.34 -3.71 3.06
N THR A 133 27.01 -3.64 3.20
CA THR A 133 26.28 -4.46 4.18
C THR A 133 25.55 -5.62 3.45
N LEU A 134 25.16 -5.42 2.19
CA LEU A 134 24.44 -6.43 1.38
C LEU A 134 25.39 -7.39 0.66
N HIS A 135 26.14 -8.21 1.40
CA HIS A 135 27.01 -9.22 0.80
C HIS A 135 26.24 -10.45 0.25
N THR A 136 24.95 -10.66 0.56
CA THR A 136 24.30 -11.96 0.28
C THR A 136 22.87 -11.92 -0.27
N SER A 137 22.33 -10.73 -0.49
CA SER A 137 20.88 -10.51 -0.43
C SER A 137 20.20 -10.17 -1.75
N CYS A 138 20.93 -9.53 -2.66
CA CYS A 138 20.40 -9.09 -3.95
C CYS A 138 21.09 -9.87 -5.07
N PRO A 139 20.54 -11.04 -5.49
CA PRO A 139 21.03 -11.74 -6.66
C PRO A 139 20.81 -10.81 -7.86
N TRP A 140 21.92 -10.48 -8.53
CA TRP A 140 21.91 -9.95 -9.88
C TRP A 140 21.95 -11.11 -10.88
#